data_AF-A0A9D4HNL1-F1
#
_entry.id   AF-A0A9D4HNL1-F1
#
_cell.length_a   1.000
_cell.length_b   1.000
_cell.length_c   1.000
_cell.angle_alpha   90.00
_cell.angle_beta   90.00
_cell.angle_gamma   90.00
#
_symmetry.space_group_name_H-M   'P 1'
#
loop_
_entity.id
_entity.type
_entity.pdbx_description
1 polymer ?
#
loop_
_entity_poly.entity_id
_entity_poly.type
_entity_poly.pdbx_seq_one_letter_code
_entity_poly.pdbx_strand_id
1 'polypeptide(L)'
;MKDMCADCGANLRVENSMSGDRKEQVSASVAMVHSIPELVVSEQQAKEIGKADEERHVKTRKLVLLMDLDQALVHTTNNNIPPNLKDVEHFQLPHGNRMLWYHTRLRPGIKEFLKRISKLYELHIGTFGVRLYVHTIAMILDPSRSLFSHRILSRDESKPPI
;
A
#
# COMPACT_ATOMS: atom_id res chain seq x y z
N MET A 1 -7.74 -16.93 -0.74
CA MET A 1 -9.07 -17.18 -1.36
C MET A 1 -9.22 -16.20 -2.50
N LYS A 2 -9.42 -16.69 -3.72
CA LYS A 2 -9.82 -15.87 -4.86
C LYS A 2 -11.21 -16.34 -5.27
N ASP A 3 -12.03 -15.43 -5.79
CA ASP A 3 -13.36 -15.74 -6.36
C ASP A 3 -14.38 -16.28 -5.36
N MET A 4 -14.47 -15.65 -4.19
CA MET A 4 -15.55 -15.91 -3.22
C MET A 4 -16.24 -14.61 -2.83
N CYS A 5 -17.55 -14.69 -2.58
CA CYS A 5 -18.31 -13.59 -2.02
C CYS A 5 -17.92 -13.39 -0.55
N ALA A 6 -17.58 -12.14 -0.18
CA ALA A 6 -17.22 -11.79 1.18
C ALA A 6 -18.43 -11.79 2.14
N ASP A 7 -19.65 -11.58 1.63
CA ASP A 7 -20.86 -11.49 2.45
C ASP A 7 -21.48 -12.85 2.78
N CYS A 8 -21.57 -13.73 1.77
CA CYS A 8 -22.25 -15.02 1.91
C CYS A 8 -21.34 -16.25 1.76
N GLY A 9 -20.05 -16.05 1.43
CA GLY A 9 -19.10 -17.15 1.25
C GLY A 9 -19.31 -17.98 -0.03
N ALA A 10 -20.24 -17.57 -0.91
CA ALA A 10 -20.49 -18.27 -2.16
C ALA A 10 -19.23 -18.33 -3.04
N ASN A 11 -18.95 -19.51 -3.59
CA ASN A 11 -17.88 -19.70 -4.57
C ASN A 11 -18.35 -19.17 -5.93
N LEU A 12 -17.65 -18.16 -6.45
CA LEU A 12 -18.02 -17.46 -7.68
C LEU A 12 -17.47 -18.15 -8.93
N ARG A 13 -16.66 -19.21 -8.81
CA ARG A 13 -16.05 -19.94 -9.93
C ARG A 13 -17.03 -20.88 -10.63
N VAL A 14 -16.94 -20.96 -11.96
CA VAL A 14 -17.57 -22.06 -12.73
C VAL A 14 -16.74 -23.34 -12.55
N GLU A 15 -17.40 -24.45 -12.25
CA GLU A 15 -16.73 -25.76 -12.14
C GLU A 15 -16.12 -26.14 -13.50
N ASN A 16 -14.88 -26.64 -13.50
CA ASN A 16 -14.10 -27.03 -14.68
C ASN A 16 -13.75 -25.89 -15.69
N SER A 17 -13.70 -24.64 -15.25
CA SER A 17 -13.34 -23.48 -16.08
C SER A 17 -11.96 -22.89 -15.75
N MET A 18 -11.45 -22.01 -16.64
CA MET A 18 -10.19 -21.29 -16.42
C MET A 18 -10.34 -20.22 -15.33
N SER A 19 -9.21 -19.78 -14.74
CA SER A 19 -9.20 -18.70 -13.74
C SER A 19 -9.78 -17.42 -14.34
N GLY A 20 -10.96 -16.98 -13.89
CA GLY A 20 -11.65 -15.78 -14.38
C GLY A 20 -13.11 -16.03 -14.80
N ASP A 21 -13.49 -17.27 -15.08
CA ASP A 21 -14.88 -17.62 -15.43
C ASP A 21 -15.77 -17.67 -14.18
N ARG A 22 -16.74 -16.75 -14.13
CA ARG A 22 -17.69 -16.62 -13.02
C ARG A 22 -19.03 -17.27 -13.35
N LYS A 23 -19.65 -17.96 -12.38
CA LYS A 23 -20.98 -18.62 -12.52
C LYS A 23 -22.08 -17.65 -12.95
N GLU A 24 -21.97 -16.39 -12.55
CA GLU A 24 -22.94 -15.33 -12.84
C GLU A 24 -22.22 -14.02 -13.17
N GLN A 25 -22.91 -13.10 -13.87
CA GLN A 25 -22.45 -11.73 -14.03
C GLN A 25 -22.46 -11.03 -12.66
N VAL A 26 -21.27 -10.90 -12.06
CA VAL A 26 -21.10 -10.22 -10.77
C VAL A 26 -20.92 -8.72 -11.02
N SER A 27 -21.72 -7.88 -10.36
CA SER A 27 -21.66 -6.41 -10.46
C SER A 27 -20.41 -5.77 -9.82
N ALA A 28 -19.58 -6.58 -9.16
CA ALA A 28 -18.37 -6.14 -8.47
C ALA A 28 -17.18 -6.00 -9.43
N SER A 29 -16.69 -4.77 -9.54
CA SER A 29 -15.63 -4.37 -10.49
C SER A 29 -14.63 -3.36 -9.93
N VAL A 30 -14.92 -2.74 -8.77
CA VAL A 30 -14.10 -1.65 -8.22
C VAL A 30 -13.20 -2.18 -7.10
N ALA A 31 -11.87 -2.08 -7.27
CA ALA A 31 -10.90 -2.41 -6.23
C ALA A 31 -10.73 -1.23 -5.26
N MET A 32 -11.20 -1.38 -4.01
CA MET A 32 -11.16 -0.29 -3.01
C MET A 32 -9.91 -0.33 -2.12
N VAL A 33 -9.31 -1.51 -1.92
CA VAL A 33 -8.15 -1.69 -1.03
C VAL A 33 -6.90 -1.87 -1.86
N HIS A 34 -6.02 -0.87 -1.86
CA HIS A 34 -4.79 -0.89 -2.67
C HIS A 34 -3.92 -2.13 -2.40
N SER A 35 -3.74 -2.52 -1.14
CA SER A 35 -2.92 -3.69 -0.79
C SER A 35 -3.54 -5.05 -1.18
N ILE A 36 -4.83 -5.09 -1.54
CA ILE A 36 -5.59 -6.31 -1.88
C ILE A 36 -6.45 -6.02 -3.13
N PRO A 37 -5.84 -5.89 -4.31
CA PRO A 37 -6.56 -5.53 -5.54
C PRO A 37 -7.61 -6.58 -5.96
N GLU A 38 -7.48 -7.83 -5.48
CA GLU A 38 -8.48 -8.87 -5.74
C GLU A 38 -9.79 -8.69 -4.96
N LEU A 39 -9.80 -7.83 -3.93
CA LEU A 39 -11.02 -7.48 -3.20
C LEU A 39 -11.74 -6.36 -3.97
N VAL A 40 -12.72 -6.76 -4.76
CA VAL A 40 -13.57 -5.85 -5.55
C VAL A 40 -14.97 -5.75 -4.96
N VAL A 41 -15.56 -4.56 -5.07
CA VAL A 41 -16.94 -4.26 -4.67
C VAL A 41 -17.74 -3.74 -5.86
N SER A 42 -19.06 -3.70 -5.73
CA SER A 42 -19.93 -3.06 -6.74
C SER A 42 -19.70 -1.56 -6.80
N GLU A 43 -20.03 -0.93 -7.93
CA GLU A 43 -19.89 0.53 -8.09
C GLU A 43 -20.75 1.30 -7.06
N GLN A 44 -21.94 0.79 -6.75
CA GLN A 44 -22.79 1.38 -5.72
C GLN A 44 -22.12 1.32 -4.34
N GLN A 45 -21.60 0.15 -3.96
CA GLN A 45 -20.90 -0.02 -2.69
C GLN A 45 -19.64 0.84 -2.61
N ALA A 46 -18.90 0.99 -3.72
CA ALA A 46 -17.74 1.88 -3.80
C ALA A 46 -18.09 3.34 -3.53
N LYS A 47 -19.22 3.83 -4.08
CA LYS A 47 -19.73 5.19 -3.82
C LYS A 47 -20.13 5.38 -2.36
N GLU A 48 -20.80 4.39 -1.78
CA GLU A 48 -21.20 4.43 -0.36
C GLU A 48 -19.99 4.47 0.57
N ILE A 49 -18.98 3.63 0.32
CA ILE A 49 -17.72 3.62 1.08
C ILE A 49 -16.98 4.96 0.92
N GLY A 50 -16.85 5.46 -0.32
CA GLY A 50 -16.18 6.73 -0.60
C GLY A 50 -16.82 7.91 0.11
N LYS A 51 -18.16 7.96 0.13
CA LYS A 51 -18.92 8.98 0.87
C LYS A 51 -18.71 8.88 2.38
N ALA A 52 -18.73 7.66 2.93
CA ALA A 52 -18.48 7.44 4.35
C ALA A 52 -17.06 7.87 4.77
N ASP A 53 -16.06 7.64 3.91
CA ASP A 53 -14.70 8.13 4.14
C ASP A 53 -14.63 9.66 4.10
N GLU A 54 -15.27 10.32 3.14
CA GLU A 54 -15.35 11.78 3.08
C GLU A 54 -15.99 12.37 4.35
N GLU A 55 -17.14 11.83 4.78
CA GLU A 55 -17.82 12.24 6.00
C GLU A 55 -16.93 12.04 7.24
N ARG A 56 -16.17 10.94 7.31
CA ARG A 56 -15.21 10.65 8.37
C ARG A 56 -14.07 11.66 8.39
N HIS A 57 -13.53 12.04 7.24
CA HIS A 57 -12.47 13.05 7.11
C HIS A 57 -12.95 14.42 7.60
N VAL A 58 -14.14 14.85 7.19
CA VAL A 58 -14.75 16.11 7.65
C VAL A 58 -14.99 16.06 9.16
N LYS A 59 -15.58 14.98 9.68
CA LYS A 59 -15.86 14.80 11.12
C LYS A 59 -14.60 14.83 11.98
N THR A 60 -13.53 14.20 11.51
CA THR A 60 -12.23 14.18 12.20
C THR A 60 -11.38 15.42 11.94
N ARG A 61 -11.84 16.33 11.06
CA ARG A 61 -11.11 17.50 10.57
C ARG A 61 -9.72 17.14 10.05
N LYS A 62 -9.62 16.00 9.36
CA LYS A 62 -8.38 15.54 8.74
C LYS A 62 -8.50 15.56 7.22
N LEU A 63 -7.45 16.04 6.57
CA LEU A 63 -7.28 15.90 5.12
C LEU A 63 -6.53 14.60 4.81
N VAL A 64 -6.43 14.23 3.53
CA VAL A 64 -5.59 13.12 3.08
C VAL A 64 -4.25 13.67 2.60
N LEU A 65 -3.14 13.08 3.06
CA LEU A 65 -1.80 13.41 2.58
C LEU A 65 -1.18 12.21 1.88
N LEU A 66 -1.02 12.32 0.56
CA LEU A 66 -0.29 11.36 -0.26
C LEU A 66 1.20 11.72 -0.26
N MET A 67 2.05 10.76 0.10
CA MET A 67 3.48 10.96 0.32
C MET A 67 4.30 10.02 -0.57
N ASP A 68 5.23 10.58 -1.34
CA ASP A 68 6.28 9.79 -1.99
C ASP A 68 7.30 9.27 -0.97
N LEU A 69 8.10 8.25 -1.32
CA LEU A 69 9.14 7.68 -0.47
C LEU A 69 10.54 8.20 -0.82
N ASP A 70 11.02 7.85 -2.01
CA ASP A 70 12.40 8.08 -2.43
C ASP A 70 12.65 9.56 -2.69
N GLN A 71 13.77 10.08 -2.17
CA GLN A 71 14.11 11.51 -2.17
C GLN A 71 13.08 12.41 -1.43
N ALA A 72 12.09 11.84 -0.75
CA ALA A 72 11.09 12.58 0.02
C ALA A 72 11.19 12.29 1.53
N LEU A 73 11.03 11.02 1.92
CA LEU A 73 11.12 10.54 3.30
C LEU A 73 12.40 9.76 3.57
N VAL A 74 12.91 9.09 2.54
CA VAL A 74 14.10 8.25 2.61
C VAL A 74 15.01 8.48 1.40
N HIS A 75 16.27 8.12 1.55
CA HIS A 75 17.22 8.02 0.46
C HIS A 75 17.86 6.64 0.50
N THR A 76 17.78 5.92 -0.62
CA THR A 76 18.22 4.54 -0.71
C THR A 76 19.22 4.35 -1.83
N THR A 77 20.27 3.58 -1.57
CA THR A 77 21.27 3.18 -2.56
C THR A 77 21.57 1.68 -2.49
N ASN A 78 21.92 1.10 -3.64
CA ASN A 78 22.33 -0.30 -3.77
C ASN A 78 23.85 -0.41 -4.03
N ASN A 79 24.55 0.74 -4.01
CA ASN A 79 26.00 0.78 -4.15
C ASN A 79 26.65 0.23 -2.89
N ASN A 80 27.87 -0.29 -3.04
CA ASN A 80 28.65 -0.71 -1.89
C ASN A 80 29.02 0.52 -1.04
N ILE A 81 28.62 0.52 0.23
CA ILE A 81 28.92 1.58 1.20
C ILE A 81 29.56 0.98 2.44
N PRO A 82 30.28 1.78 3.25
CA PRO A 82 30.79 1.31 4.54
C PRO A 82 29.69 0.70 5.42
N PRO A 83 29.92 -0.47 6.04
CA PRO A 83 28.91 -1.20 6.81
C PRO A 83 28.54 -0.50 8.13
N ASN A 84 29.34 0.46 8.57
CA ASN A 84 29.22 1.16 9.85
C ASN A 84 28.77 2.63 9.69
N LEU A 85 28.09 2.95 8.59
CA LEU A 85 27.51 4.28 8.38
C LEU A 85 26.40 4.54 9.41
N LYS A 86 26.53 5.64 10.14
CA LYS A 86 25.56 6.03 11.16
C LYS A 86 24.21 6.38 10.51
N ASP A 87 23.12 5.98 11.16
CA ASP A 87 21.73 6.27 10.77
C ASP A 87 21.35 5.69 9.38
N VAL A 88 21.99 4.58 8.98
CA VAL A 88 21.68 3.84 7.76
C VAL A 88 21.16 2.45 8.12
N GLU A 89 20.01 2.10 7.58
CA GLU A 89 19.41 0.77 7.67
C GLU A 89 19.87 -0.08 6.48
N HIS A 90 20.44 -1.25 6.76
CA HIS A 90 20.95 -2.18 5.76
C HIS A 90 20.05 -3.42 5.71
N PHE A 91 19.46 -3.71 4.55
CA PHE A 91 18.63 -4.90 4.36
C PHE A 91 18.78 -5.48 2.95
N GLN A 92 18.39 -6.74 2.78
CA GLN A 92 18.42 -7.41 1.48
C GLN A 92 17.01 -7.75 1.03
N LEU A 93 16.72 -7.54 -0.25
CA LEU A 93 15.48 -7.97 -0.86
C LEU A 93 15.76 -8.89 -2.07
N PRO A 94 14.90 -9.89 -2.33
CA PRO A 94 14.98 -10.71 -3.52
C PRO A 94 14.76 -9.86 -4.79
N HIS A 95 15.61 -10.10 -5.79
CA HIS A 95 15.52 -9.52 -7.12
C HIS A 95 15.79 -10.62 -8.16
N GLY A 96 14.72 -11.30 -8.58
CA GLY A 96 14.82 -12.51 -9.38
C GLY A 96 15.55 -13.62 -8.62
N ASN A 97 16.62 -14.15 -9.20
CA ASN A 97 17.42 -15.23 -8.61
C ASN A 97 18.55 -14.76 -7.68
N ARG A 98 18.59 -13.47 -7.32
CA ARG A 98 19.66 -12.87 -6.50
C ARG A 98 19.08 -12.07 -5.35
N MET A 99 19.86 -11.89 -4.29
CA MET A 99 19.57 -10.94 -3.20
C MET A 99 20.32 -9.64 -3.48
N LEU A 100 19.62 -8.51 -3.40
CA LEU A 100 20.21 -7.19 -3.61
C LEU A 100 20.22 -6.42 -2.29
N TRP A 101 21.36 -5.81 -1.98
CA TRP A 101 21.50 -4.93 -0.82
C TRP A 101 20.83 -3.59 -1.07
N TYR A 102 20.11 -3.11 -0.06
CA TYR A 102 19.55 -1.78 0.03
C TYR A 102 20.11 -1.10 1.27
N HIS A 103 20.53 0.14 1.11
CA HIS A 103 21.08 0.97 2.16
C HIS A 103 20.26 2.25 2.24
N THR A 104 19.43 2.34 3.29
CA THR A 104 18.41 3.37 3.40
C THR A 104 18.76 4.31 4.54
N ARG A 105 18.83 5.61 4.24
CA ARG A 105 18.87 6.66 5.26
C ARG A 105 17.52 7.35 5.35
N LEU A 106 17.01 7.49 6.57
CA LEU A 106 15.79 8.26 6.83
C LEU A 106 16.10 9.76 6.77
N ARG A 107 15.15 10.55 6.26
CA ARG A 107 15.24 12.01 6.32
C ARG A 107 15.27 12.45 7.80
N PRO A 108 16.20 13.35 8.19
CA PRO A 108 16.26 13.82 9.57
C PRO A 108 14.93 14.39 10.08
N GLY A 109 14.54 14.01 11.31
CA GLY A 109 13.29 14.46 11.94
C GLY A 109 12.01 13.82 11.39
N ILE A 110 12.12 12.77 10.55
CA ILE A 110 10.93 12.18 9.90
C ILE A 110 9.93 11.59 10.90
N LYS A 111 10.41 10.97 12.00
CA LYS A 111 9.53 10.34 12.98
C LYS A 111 8.66 11.37 13.69
N GLU A 112 9.25 12.49 14.10
CA GLU A 112 8.56 13.63 14.72
C GLU A 112 7.61 14.31 13.72
N PHE A 113 8.06 14.48 12.47
CA PHE A 113 7.24 15.02 11.40
C PHE A 113 5.97 14.18 11.19
N LEU A 114 6.12 12.87 11.01
CA LEU A 114 5.01 11.93 10.80
C LEU A 114 4.05 11.93 12.00
N LYS A 115 4.57 11.94 13.23
CA LYS A 115 3.76 12.02 14.46
C LYS A 115 2.97 13.32 14.59
N ARG A 116 3.52 14.45 14.13
CA ARG A 116 2.85 15.75 14.18
C ARG A 116 1.80 15.86 13.09
N ILE A 117 2.15 15.47 11.87
CA ILE A 117 1.28 15.65 10.69
C ILE A 117 0.11 14.65 10.69
N SER A 118 0.27 13.46 11.28
CA SER A 118 -0.81 12.47 11.43
C SER A 118 -2.00 12.94 12.29
N LYS A 119 -1.81 14.02 13.07
CA LYS A 119 -2.92 14.67 13.80
C LYS A 119 -3.84 15.46 12.88
N LEU A 120 -3.31 15.95 11.77
CA LEU A 120 -4.01 16.81 10.80
C LEU A 120 -4.36 16.07 9.51
N TYR A 121 -3.66 14.97 9.21
CA TYR A 121 -3.83 14.22 7.97
C TYR A 121 -3.95 12.72 8.24
N GLU A 122 -4.72 12.05 7.38
CA GLU A 122 -4.58 10.61 7.16
C GLU A 122 -3.45 10.38 6.15
N LEU A 123 -2.47 9.57 6.52
CA LEU A 123 -1.23 9.41 5.75
C LEU A 123 -1.31 8.22 4.81
N HIS A 124 -0.99 8.46 3.55
CA HIS A 124 -0.92 7.46 2.49
C HIS A 124 0.48 7.52 1.86
N ILE A 125 1.07 6.35 1.61
CA ILE A 125 2.26 6.26 0.77
C ILE A 125 1.81 6.05 -0.67
N GLY A 126 2.32 6.86 -1.59
CA GLY A 126 2.12 6.71 -3.03
C GLY A 126 3.42 6.92 -3.76
N THR A 127 3.99 5.86 -4.33
CA THR A 127 5.33 5.89 -4.93
C THR A 127 5.49 4.92 -6.09
N PHE A 128 6.49 5.14 -6.93
CA PHE A 128 6.89 4.23 -8.02
C PHE A 128 7.87 3.13 -7.59
N GLY A 129 8.12 2.99 -6.29
CA GLY A 129 8.86 1.85 -5.73
C GLY A 129 8.12 0.52 -5.94
N VAL A 130 8.88 -0.58 -5.98
CA VAL A 130 8.31 -1.95 -6.02
C VAL A 130 7.71 -2.33 -4.67
N ARG A 131 6.64 -3.12 -4.68
CA ARG A 131 5.86 -3.43 -3.48
C ARG A 131 6.71 -3.87 -2.29
N LEU A 132 7.59 -4.85 -2.48
CA LEU A 132 8.39 -5.41 -1.39
C LEU A 132 9.32 -4.36 -0.75
N TYR A 133 9.91 -3.48 -1.57
CA TYR A 133 10.72 -2.37 -1.10
C TYR A 133 9.89 -1.38 -0.28
N VAL A 134 8.76 -0.92 -0.84
CA VAL A 134 7.87 0.07 -0.23
C VAL A 134 7.35 -0.42 1.13
N HIS A 135 6.94 -1.69 1.22
CA HIS A 135 6.50 -2.28 2.49
C HIS A 135 7.63 -2.42 3.51
N THR A 136 8.85 -2.71 3.07
CA THR A 136 10.03 -2.77 3.95
C THR A 136 10.33 -1.39 4.55
N ILE A 137 10.35 -0.35 3.71
CA ILE A 137 10.52 1.04 4.17
C ILE A 137 9.39 1.48 5.10
N ALA A 138 8.14 1.15 4.77
CA ALA A 138 6.99 1.47 5.63
C ALA A 138 7.11 0.84 7.01
N MET A 139 7.65 -0.38 7.11
CA MET A 139 7.89 -1.07 8.38
C MET A 139 9.04 -0.44 9.18
N ILE A 140 10.05 0.13 8.52
CA ILE A 140 11.11 0.91 9.18
C ILE A 140 10.54 2.24 9.72
N LEU A 141 9.70 2.92 8.94
CA LEU A 141 9.09 4.20 9.31
C LEU A 141 8.01 4.07 10.38
N ASP A 142 7.21 3.01 10.32
CA ASP A 142 6.06 2.75 11.19
C ASP A 142 5.97 1.26 11.57
N PRO A 143 6.81 0.80 12.52
CA PRO A 143 6.79 -0.59 12.98
C PRO A 143 5.45 -1.01 13.58
N SER A 144 4.70 -0.05 14.14
CA SER A 144 3.39 -0.26 14.76
C SER A 144 2.23 -0.37 13.77
N ARG A 145 2.46 -0.01 12.50
CA ARG A 145 1.44 0.11 11.45
C ARG A 145 0.29 1.07 11.78
N SER A 146 0.52 2.04 12.66
CA SER A 146 -0.50 3.00 13.11
C SER A 146 -0.65 4.21 12.19
N LEU A 147 0.39 4.54 11.41
CA LEU A 147 0.44 5.71 10.52
C LEU A 147 -0.02 5.38 9.11
N PHE A 148 0.47 4.29 8.52
CA PHE A 148 0.18 3.95 7.11
C PHE A 148 -0.77 2.76 6.98
N SER A 149 -0.70 1.77 7.88
CA SER A 149 -1.54 0.57 7.84
C SER A 149 -1.55 -0.09 6.44
N HIS A 150 -2.68 -0.09 5.73
CA HIS A 150 -2.89 -0.63 4.39
C HIS A 150 -2.91 0.45 3.29
N ARG A 151 -2.66 1.71 3.64
CA ARG A 151 -2.71 2.88 2.74
C ARG A 151 -1.38 3.07 2.00
N ILE A 152 -0.98 2.04 1.26
CA ILE A 152 0.27 2.01 0.52
C ILE A 152 -0.04 1.68 -0.94
N LEU A 153 0.34 2.60 -1.82
CA LEU A 153 0.26 2.51 -3.28
C LEU A 153 1.69 2.41 -3.81
N SER A 154 2.09 1.22 -4.24
CA SER A 154 3.37 1.02 -4.94
C SER A 154 3.14 0.98 -6.46
N ARG A 155 4.23 0.87 -7.22
CA ARG A 155 4.17 0.71 -8.68
C ARG A 155 3.35 -0.50 -9.13
N ASP A 156 3.32 -1.55 -8.32
CA ASP A 156 2.64 -2.78 -8.67
C ASP A 156 1.11 -2.62 -8.58
N GLU A 157 0.63 -1.75 -7.69
CA GLU A 157 -0.78 -1.37 -7.54
C GLU A 157 -1.18 -0.14 -8.38
N SER A 158 -0.22 0.66 -8.85
CA SER A 158 -0.48 1.88 -9.62
C SER A 158 -0.72 1.64 -11.12
N LYS A 159 -0.76 0.38 -11.57
CA LYS A 159 -0.99 0.07 -12.99
C LYS A 159 -2.44 0.39 -13.35
N PRO A 160 -2.71 1.13 -14.44
CA PRO A 160 -4.06 1.33 -14.92
C PRO A 160 -4.69 -0.04 -15.23
N PRO A 161 -6.02 -0.20 -15.06
CA PRO A 161 -6.70 -1.38 -15.56
C PRO A 161 -6.42 -1.49 -17.07
N ILE A 162 -5.97 -2.67 -17.49
CA ILE A 162 -5.79 -3.04 -18.91
C ILE A 162 -7.17 -3.18 -19.54
#